data_AF-A0AA38L2T0-F1
#
_entry.id   AF-A0AA38L2T0-F1
#
_cell.length_a   1.000
_cell.length_b   1.000
_cell.length_c   1.000
_cell.angle_alpha   90.00
_cell.angle_beta   90.00
_cell.angle_gamma   90.00
#
_symmetry.space_group_name_H-M   'P 1'
#
loop_
_entity.id
_entity.type
_entity.pdbx_description
1 polymer ?
#
loop_
_entity_poly.entity_id
_entity_poly.type
_entity_poly.pdbx_seq_one_letter_code
_entity_poly.pdbx_strand_id
1 'polypeptide(L)' 'ERFQRSADTISRCIHRISNMLVQNPFYSAHIQNPAKKTAREIGSNPKLYPYFRHAVGAINGSHIAAH' A
#
# COMPACT_ATOMS: atom_id res chain seq x y z
N GLU A 1 20.22 4.49 -29.45
CA GLU A 1 19.57 5.40 -28.49
C GLU A 1 20.47 5.61 -27.28
N ARG A 2 20.55 6.83 -26.75
CA ARG A 2 21.20 7.06 -25.46
C ARG A 2 20.33 8.00 -24.64
N PHE A 3 19.65 7.42 -23.66
CA PHE A 3 19.01 8.15 -22.58
C PHE A 3 20.13 8.79 -21.73
N GLN A 4 20.68 9.92 -22.21
CA GLN A 4 21.80 10.66 -21.60
C GLN A 4 21.42 11.40 -20.29
N ARG A 5 20.27 11.08 -19.68
CA ARG A 5 19.98 11.54 -18.32
C ARG A 5 20.50 10.47 -17.38
N SER A 6 21.37 10.87 -16.45
CA SER A 6 21.90 9.98 -15.41
C SER A 6 20.75 9.21 -14.75
N ALA A 7 20.97 7.93 -14.41
CA ALA A 7 20.00 7.13 -13.64
C ALA A 7 19.49 7.89 -12.39
N ASP A 8 20.36 8.70 -11.82
CA ASP A 8 20.09 9.65 -10.75
C ASP A 8 18.95 10.67 -11.07
N THR A 9 18.88 11.20 -12.29
CA THR A 9 17.77 12.09 -12.69
C THR A 9 16.44 11.36 -12.77
N ILE A 10 16.44 10.12 -13.29
CA ILE A 10 15.25 9.27 -13.35
C ILE A 10 14.79 8.95 -11.92
N SER A 11 15.72 8.55 -11.06
CA SER A 11 15.46 8.27 -9.64
C SER A 11 14.84 9.48 -8.93
N ARG A 12 15.41 10.68 -9.10
CA ARG A 12 14.83 11.92 -8.53
C ARG A 12 13.40 12.17 -8.99
N CYS A 13 13.12 11.98 -10.28
CA CYS A 13 11.77 12.17 -10.81
C CYS A 13 10.78 11.18 -10.18
N ILE A 14 11.15 9.90 -10.09
CA ILE A 14 10.31 8.87 -9.48
C ILE A 14 10.07 9.19 -7.99
N HIS A 15 11.10 9.53 -7.23
CA HIS A 15 10.96 9.89 -5.81
C HIS A 15 10.08 11.13 -5.62
N ARG A 16 10.21 12.14 -6.49
CA ARG A 16 9.36 13.34 -6.42
C ARG A 16 7.88 13.00 -6.61
N ILE A 17 7.57 12.18 -7.61
CA ILE A 17 6.18 11.75 -7.86
C ILE A 17 5.68 10.90 -6.69
N SER A 18 6.47 9.92 -6.24
CA SER A 18 6.11 9.07 -5.11
C SER A 18 5.80 9.90 -3.85
N ASN A 19 6.65 10.88 -3.52
CA ASN A 19 6.42 11.78 -2.39
C ASN A 19 5.12 12.58 -2.52
N MET A 20 4.78 13.07 -3.72
CA MET A 20 3.52 13.77 -3.95
C MET A 20 2.31 12.87 -3.73
N LEU A 21 2.39 11.58 -4.08
CA LEU A 21 1.30 10.62 -3.93
C LEU A 21 1.07 10.20 -2.47
N VAL A 22 2.13 10.16 -1.65
CA VAL A 22 2.03 9.77 -0.23
C VAL A 22 1.79 10.94 0.73
N GLN A 23 1.88 12.18 0.23
CA GLN A 23 1.59 13.37 1.04
C GLN A 23 0.10 13.71 1.07
N ASN A 24 -0.34 14.30 2.18
CA ASN A 24 -1.65 14.91 2.27
C ASN A 24 -1.68 16.22 1.45
N PRO A 25 -2.81 16.57 0.81
CA PRO A 25 -4.11 15.91 0.90
C PRO A 25 -4.31 14.75 -0.08
N PHE A 26 -3.38 14.54 -1.03
CA PHE A 26 -3.55 13.55 -2.11
C PHE A 26 -3.77 12.14 -1.56
N TYR A 27 -2.92 11.71 -0.63
CA TYR A 27 -3.05 10.40 0.01
C TYR A 27 -4.41 10.25 0.70
N SER A 28 -4.79 11.19 1.56
CA SER A 28 -6.09 11.14 2.26
C SER A 28 -7.31 11.21 1.35
N ALA A 29 -7.22 11.89 0.20
CA ALA A 29 -8.34 12.09 -0.71
C ALA A 29 -8.59 10.88 -1.63
N HIS A 30 -7.52 10.17 -2.01
CA HIS A 30 -7.59 9.12 -3.02
C HIS A 30 -7.28 7.71 -2.49
N ILE A 31 -6.56 7.58 -1.38
CA ILE A 31 -6.27 6.28 -0.76
C ILE A 31 -7.33 6.00 0.30
N GLN A 32 -8.22 5.06 -0.01
CA GLN A 32 -9.15 4.51 0.96
C GLN A 32 -8.53 3.28 1.61
N ASN A 33 -8.54 3.24 2.95
CA ASN A 33 -8.20 2.02 3.64
C ASN A 33 -9.21 0.93 3.27
N PRO A 34 -8.76 -0.28 2.92
CA PRO A 34 -9.64 -1.43 2.80
C PRO A 34 -10.51 -1.57 4.05
N ALA A 35 -11.72 -2.11 3.86
CA ALA A 35 -12.62 -2.36 4.98
C ALA A 35 -11.91 -3.21 6.03
N LYS A 36 -12.03 -2.84 7.31
CA LYS A 36 -11.47 -3.60 8.46
C LYS A 36 -12.10 -4.99 8.66
N LYS A 37 -12.80 -5.51 7.67
CA LYS A 37 -13.49 -6.79 7.72
C LYS A 37 -12.73 -7.79 6.87
N THR A 38 -12.54 -8.99 7.40
CA THR A 38 -12.02 -10.13 6.64
C THR A 38 -12.89 -10.34 5.39
N ALA A 39 -12.26 -10.48 4.23
CA ALA A 39 -12.97 -10.78 3.00
C ALA A 39 -13.80 -12.07 3.18
N ARG A 40 -15.02 -12.09 2.62
CA ARG A 40 -15.97 -13.20 2.81
C ARG A 40 -15.35 -14.56 2.47
N GLU A 41 -14.58 -14.61 1.39
CA GLU A 41 -13.89 -15.82 0.89
C GLU A 41 -12.89 -16.40 1.90
N ILE A 42 -12.21 -15.52 2.65
CA ILE A 42 -11.29 -15.92 3.73
C ILE A 42 -12.08 -16.28 4.99
N GLY A 43 -13.11 -15.49 5.32
CA GLY A 43 -13.97 -15.70 6.49
C GLY A 43 -14.77 -17.01 6.44
N SER A 44 -15.22 -17.42 5.26
CA SER A 44 -16.01 -18.64 5.07
C SER A 44 -15.17 -19.89 4.88
N ASN A 45 -13.85 -19.77 4.68
CA ASN A 45 -12.97 -20.91 4.47
C ASN A 45 -12.35 -21.37 5.81
N PRO A 46 -12.75 -22.53 6.36
CA PRO A 46 -12.27 -23.01 7.65
C PRO A 46 -10.76 -23.33 7.66
N LYS A 47 -10.13 -23.53 6.49
CA LYS A 47 -8.68 -23.73 6.39
C LYS A 47 -7.91 -22.40 6.45
N LEU A 48 -8.48 -21.32 5.93
CA LEU A 48 -7.80 -20.02 5.86
C LEU A 48 -8.10 -19.16 7.09
N TYR A 49 -9.35 -19.17 7.55
CA TYR A 49 -9.80 -18.29 8.62
C TYR A 49 -8.95 -18.33 9.91
N PRO A 50 -8.53 -19.50 10.42
CA PRO A 50 -7.70 -19.55 11.63
C PRO A 50 -6.38 -18.79 11.51
N TYR A 51 -5.79 -18.74 10.30
CA TYR A 51 -4.52 -18.04 10.04
C TYR A 51 -4.73 -16.54 9.81
N PHE A 52 -5.86 -16.15 9.19
CA PHE A 52 -6.11 -14.76 8.79
C PHE A 52 -7.06 -13.98 9.69
N ARG A 53 -7.69 -14.62 10.70
CA ARG A 53 -8.64 -13.97 11.63
C ARG A 53 -8.08 -12.78 12.40
N HIS A 54 -6.76 -12.67 12.55
CA HIS A 54 -6.07 -11.54 13.17
C HIS A 54 -5.19 -10.75 12.19
N ALA A 55 -5.15 -11.16 10.91
CA ALA A 55 -4.29 -10.55 9.89
C ALA A 55 -4.94 -9.33 9.21
N VAL A 56 -6.03 -8.79 9.75
CA VAL A 56 -6.76 -7.65 9.16
C VAL A 56 -5.84 -6.45 8.92
N GLY A 57 -4.86 -6.22 9.80
CA GLY A 57 -3.85 -5.16 9.61
C GLY A 57 -2.85 -5.44 8.47
N ALA A 58 -2.47 -6.70 8.25
CA ALA A 58 -1.55 -7.10 7.18
C ALA A 58 -2.23 -7.12 5.81
N ILE A 59 -3.53 -7.49 5.77
CA ILE A 59 -4.36 -7.45 4.56
C ILE A 59 -4.59 -6.02 4.09
N ASN A 60 -4.55 -5.04 5.00
CA ASN A 60 -4.88 -3.66 4.70
C ASN A 60 -3.81 -2.93 3.87
N GLY A 61 -2.65 -3.56 3.58
CA GLY A 61 -1.53 -2.96 2.84
C GLY A 61 -0.97 -1.67 3.46
N SER A 62 -1.50 -1.27 4.60
CA SER A 62 -1.09 -0.09 5.33
C SER A 62 0.15 -0.47 6.11
N HIS A 63 1.32 -0.30 5.49
CA HIS A 63 2.61 -0.20 6.17
C HIS A 63 2.64 1.06 7.07
N ILE A 64 1.61 1.25 7.90
CA ILE A 64 1.66 2.24 8.98
C ILE A 64 2.61 1.63 9.99
N ALA A 65 3.76 2.27 10.17
CA ALA A 65 4.75 1.86 11.15
C ALA A 65 4.07 1.65 12.51
N ALA A 66 4.32 0.50 13.14
CA ALA A 66 3.99 0.32 14.55
C ALA A 66 4.85 1.31 15.34
N HIS A 67 4.19 2.17 16.10
CA HIS A 67 4.83 3.12 17.02
C HIS A 67 5.08 2.45 18.38
#